data_AF-A0A6I4KXX4-F1
#
_entry.id   AF-A0A6I4KXX4-F1
#
_cell.length_a   1.000
_cell.length_b   1.000
_cell.length_c   1.000
_cell.angle_alpha   90.00
_cell.angle_beta   90.00
_cell.angle_gamma   90.00
#
_symmetry.space_group_name_H-M   'P 1'
#
loop_
_entity.id
_entity.type
_entity.pdbx_description
1 polymer ?
#
loop_
_entity_poly.entity_id
_entity_poly.type
_entity_poly.pdbx_seq_one_letter_code
_entity_poly.pdbx_strand_id
1 'polypeptide(L)' 'MTNQAQIDALEHLLIAVLKRTKMTLQTDQVFEDAHGSLMGSDGPGGPKQKSEAAEYLEHLKSRLS' A
#
# COMPACT_ATOMS: atom_id res chain seq x y z
N MET A 1 -9.90 18.87 -7.46
CA MET A 1 -9.72 17.40 -7.56
C MET A 1 -10.39 16.78 -6.35
N THR A 2 -11.09 15.67 -6.50
CA THR A 2 -11.59 14.91 -5.34
C THR A 2 -10.45 14.12 -4.74
N ASN A 3 -10.47 13.90 -3.42
CA ASN A 3 -9.45 13.07 -2.74
C ASN A 3 -9.35 11.67 -3.38
N GLN A 4 -10.46 11.13 -3.89
CA GLN A 4 -10.50 9.83 -4.55
C GLN A 4 -9.67 9.78 -5.83
N ALA A 5 -9.79 10.77 -6.72
CA ALA A 5 -9.05 10.79 -7.99
C ALA A 5 -7.53 10.85 -7.77
N GLN A 6 -7.07 11.48 -6.68
CA GLN A 6 -5.66 11.49 -6.32
C GLN A 6 -5.19 10.13 -5.79
N ILE A 7 -5.99 9.48 -4.95
CA ILE A 7 -5.71 8.15 -4.42
C ILE A 7 -5.65 7.13 -5.56
N ASP A 8 -6.63 7.15 -6.46
CA ASP A 8 -6.69 6.23 -7.62
C ASP A 8 -5.45 6.37 -8.51
N ALA A 9 -4.99 7.61 -8.74
CA ALA A 9 -3.80 7.88 -9.53
C ALA A 9 -2.52 7.34 -8.86
N LEU A 10 -2.39 7.51 -7.53
CA LEU A 10 -1.26 6.98 -6.76
C LEU A 10 -1.26 5.44 -6.75
N GLU A 11 -2.42 4.82 -6.58
CA GLU A 11 -2.58 3.36 -6.62
C GLU A 11 -2.15 2.80 -7.99
N HIS A 12 -2.64 3.38 -9.08
CA HIS A 12 -2.29 2.95 -10.43
C HIS A 12 -0.80 3.12 -10.74
N LEU A 13 -0.20 4.23 -10.29
CA LEU A 13 1.23 4.46 -10.44
C LEU A 13 2.06 3.43 -9.66
N LEU A 14 1.72 3.18 -8.39
CA LEU A 14 2.41 2.20 -7.54
C LEU A 14 2.36 0.80 -8.18
N ILE A 15 1.18 0.36 -8.60
CA ILE A 15 1.00 -0.95 -9.24
C ILE A 15 1.83 -1.06 -10.51
N ALA A 16 1.87 -0.01 -11.34
CA ALA A 16 2.68 0.00 -12.56
C ALA A 16 4.17 -0.10 -12.26
N VAL A 17 4.66 0.62 -11.24
CA VAL A 17 6.07 0.54 -10.79
C VAL A 17 6.37 -0.88 -10.32
N LEU A 18 5.59 -1.42 -9.37
CA LEU A 18 5.83 -2.74 -8.78
C LEU A 18 5.79 -3.87 -9.83
N LYS A 19 4.86 -3.82 -10.79
CA LYS A 19 4.79 -4.79 -11.90
C LYS A 19 6.03 -4.71 -12.80
N ARG A 20 6.56 -3.52 -13.05
CA ARG A 20 7.78 -3.31 -13.86
C ARG A 20 9.04 -3.79 -13.15
N THR A 21 9.08 -3.70 -11.83
CA THR A 21 10.25 -4.03 -10.98
C THR A 21 10.19 -5.44 -10.39
N LYS A 22 9.29 -6.33 -10.85
CA LYS A 22 9.09 -7.69 -10.30
C LYS A 22 10.35 -8.55 -10.17
N MET A 23 11.43 -8.28 -10.93
CA MET A 23 12.71 -9.02 -10.81
C MET A 23 13.66 -8.48 -9.74
N THR A 24 13.43 -7.27 -9.22
CA THR A 24 14.37 -6.57 -8.30
C THR A 24 13.79 -6.33 -6.92
N LEU A 25 12.46 -6.24 -6.79
CA LEU A 25 11.78 -6.07 -5.50
C LEU A 25 11.21 -7.41 -5.02
N GLN A 26 11.63 -7.85 -3.83
CA GLN A 26 10.89 -8.84 -3.05
C GLN A 26 9.58 -8.20 -2.63
N THR A 27 8.57 -8.35 -3.50
CA THR A 27 7.29 -7.64 -3.37
C THR A 27 6.68 -7.93 -2.00
N ASP A 28 6.72 -9.18 -1.52
CA ASP A 28 6.26 -9.53 -0.18
C ASP A 28 6.94 -8.73 0.94
N GLN A 29 8.26 -8.55 0.90
CA GLN A 29 8.99 -7.77 1.89
C GLN A 29 8.56 -6.29 1.89
N VAL A 30 8.33 -5.70 0.71
CA VAL A 30 7.86 -4.30 0.60
C VAL A 30 6.48 -4.13 1.26
N PHE A 31 5.59 -5.12 1.11
CA PHE A 31 4.28 -5.09 1.77
C PHE A 31 4.39 -5.32 3.28
N GLU A 32 5.28 -6.19 3.75
CA GLU A 32 5.54 -6.37 5.18
C GLU A 32 6.09 -5.09 5.83
N ASP A 33 7.06 -4.42 5.19
CA ASP A 33 7.64 -3.17 5.68
C ASP A 33 6.57 -2.07 5.77
N ALA A 34 5.71 -1.95 4.74
CA ALA A 34 4.60 -1.01 4.73
C ALA A 34 3.58 -1.31 5.84
N HIS A 35 3.26 -2.59 6.07
CA HIS A 35 2.38 -3.01 7.18
C HIS A 35 2.99 -2.65 8.54
N GLY A 36 4.29 -2.88 8.73
CA GLY A 36 5.02 -2.48 9.94
C GLY A 36 4.96 -0.96 10.18
N SER A 37 5.14 -0.16 9.14
CA SER A 37 5.01 1.31 9.22
C SER A 37 3.60 1.74 9.62
N LEU A 38 2.55 1.16 9.02
CA LEU A 38 1.15 1.45 9.37
C LEU A 38 0.81 1.12 10.82
N MET A 39 1.39 0.04 11.36
CA MET A 39 1.14 -0.36 12.75
C MET A 39 1.99 0.44 13.75
N GLY A 40 3.15 0.94 13.31
CA GLY A 40 4.11 1.72 14.09
C GLY A 40 3.67 3.15 14.46
N SER A 41 4.61 3.95 14.95
CA SER A 41 4.38 5.34 15.35
C SER A 41 4.02 6.25 14.18
N ASP A 42 4.46 5.90 12.98
CA ASP A 42 4.26 6.69 11.75
C ASP A 42 2.92 6.35 11.06
N GLY A 43 2.19 5.38 11.62
CA GLY A 43 0.90 4.95 11.12
C GLY A 43 -0.21 5.99 11.28
N PRO A 44 -1.27 5.91 10.47
CA PRO A 44 -2.34 6.89 10.49
C PRO A 44 -3.22 6.76 11.74
N GLY A 45 -3.48 7.88 12.41
CA GLY A 45 -4.54 8.01 13.41
C GLY A 45 -4.48 6.98 14.54
N GLY A 46 -5.67 6.50 14.95
CA GLY A 46 -5.85 5.52 16.00
C GLY A 46 -5.95 4.08 15.48
N PRO A 47 -6.21 3.10 16.36
CA PRO A 47 -6.24 1.68 16.00
C PRO A 47 -7.16 1.35 14.81
N LYS A 48 -8.32 2.01 14.73
CA LYS A 48 -9.28 1.81 13.63
C LYS A 48 -8.70 2.24 12.27
N GLN A 49 -8.09 3.42 12.20
CA GLN A 49 -7.47 3.91 10.97
C GLN A 49 -6.29 3.05 10.53
N LYS A 50 -5.52 2.52 11.48
CA LYS A 50 -4.43 1.57 11.20
C LYS A 50 -4.96 0.27 10.62
N SER A 51 -6.03 -0.29 11.18
CA SER A 51 -6.69 -1.49 10.64
C SER A 51 -7.24 -1.27 9.24
N GLU A 52 -7.96 -0.18 9.00
CA GLU A 52 -8.49 0.16 7.67
C GLU A 52 -7.36 0.33 6.64
N ALA A 53 -6.25 0.96 7.03
CA ALA A 53 -5.08 1.11 6.16
C ALA A 53 -4.40 -0.24 5.84
N ALA A 54 -4.31 -1.15 6.82
CA ALA A 54 -3.74 -2.48 6.60
C ALA A 54 -4.63 -3.36 5.71
N GLU A 55 -5.95 -3.31 5.88
CA GLU A 55 -6.90 -4.00 4.99
C GLU A 55 -6.77 -3.50 3.55
N TYR A 56 -6.62 -2.19 3.36
CA TYR A 56 -6.41 -1.63 2.03
C TYR A 56 -5.04 -1.99 1.44
N LEU A 57 -3.99 -2.12 2.27
CA LEU A 57 -2.68 -2.58 1.84
C LEU A 57 -2.75 -4.03 1.29
N GLU A 58 -3.53 -4.91 1.92
CA GLU A 58 -3.79 -6.26 1.38
C GLU A 58 -4.56 -6.23 0.06
N HIS A 59 -5.51 -5.29 -0.09
CA HIS A 59 -6.17 -5.06 -1.38
C HIS A 59 -5.15 -4.71 -2.48
N LEU A 60 -4.22 -3.80 -2.20
CA LEU A 60 -3.15 -3.44 -3.15
C LEU A 60 -2.27 -4.64 -3.52
N LYS A 61 -1.93 -5.49 -2.54
CA LYS A 61 -1.15 -6.72 -2.76
C LYS A 61 -1.85 -7.65 -3.74
N SER A 62 -3.16 -7.85 -3.57
CA SER A 62 -3.96 -8.72 -4.45
C SER A 62 -3.97 -8.28 -5.92
N ARG A 63 -3.79 -6.98 -6.20
CA ARG A 63 -3.76 -6.42 -7.57
C ARG A 63 -2.44 -6.69 -8.32
N LEU A 64 -1.42 -7.21 -7.63
CA LEU A 64 -0.12 -7.56 -8.20
C LEU A 64 0.00 -9.03 -8.64
N SER A 65 -0.94 -9.87 -8.19
CA SER A 65 -1.13 -11.25 -8.64
C SER A 65 -1.27 -11.33 -10.16
#